data_AF-A0A2K4ZKK9-F1
#
_entry.id   AF-A0A2K4ZKK9-F1
#
_cell.length_a   1.000
_cell.length_b   1.000
_cell.length_c   1.000
_cell.angle_alpha   90.00
_cell.angle_beta   90.00
_cell.angle_gamma   90.00
#
_symmetry.space_group_name_H-M   'P 1'
#
loop_
_entity.id
_entity.type
_entity.pdbx_description
1 polymer ?
#
loop_
_entity_poly.entity_id
_entity_poly.type
_entity_poly.pdbx_seq_one_letter_code
_entity_poly.pdbx_strand_id
1 'polypeptide(L)'
;MKDYTNNTPIFSEALKITETSDPAHADIVNTAPIQVFQNTLCNRQSIEQLKQSAVSTEDYNPEVSYQVGDYCLYQNTLYKCVQETTGEWNPICWQQTSALGEIEGLRGTIVQQEAVISSLEEMLVTGNVISDLVTGDGDRFVSVNGDGFKALKKIQFK
;
A
#
# COMPACT_ATOMS: atom_id res chain seq x y z
N MET A 1 -35.08 35.94 8.57
CA MET A 1 -34.85 34.53 8.16
C MET A 1 -33.73 33.96 9.01
N LYS A 2 -33.64 32.64 9.18
CA LYS A 2 -32.54 31.98 9.90
C LYS A 2 -31.77 31.09 8.94
N ASP A 3 -30.44 31.11 9.04
CA ASP A 3 -29.58 30.24 8.25
C ASP A 3 -29.63 28.82 8.82
N TYR A 4 -29.64 27.83 7.93
CA TYR A 4 -29.48 26.43 8.29
C TYR A 4 -28.04 25.99 8.04
N THR A 5 -27.40 25.43 9.07
CA THR A 5 -26.08 24.79 8.96
C THR A 5 -26.09 23.47 9.71
N ASN A 6 -25.27 22.52 9.27
CA ASN A 6 -25.11 21.22 9.92
C ASN A 6 -23.65 20.78 9.85
N ASN A 7 -23.03 20.54 11.00
CA ASN A 7 -21.62 20.13 11.10
C ASN A 7 -21.42 18.62 10.94
N THR A 8 -22.49 17.83 11.10
CA THR A 8 -22.51 16.37 10.95
C THR A 8 -23.62 16.01 9.96
N PRO A 9 -23.47 16.37 8.67
CA PRO A 9 -24.47 16.07 7.65
C PRO A 9 -24.58 14.55 7.45
N ILE A 10 -25.79 14.08 7.11
CA ILE A 10 -26.05 12.67 6.83
C ILE A 10 -26.46 12.53 5.36
N PHE A 11 -25.75 11.68 4.63
CA PHE A 11 -26.09 11.37 3.26
C PHE A 11 -27.30 10.44 3.20
N SER A 12 -28.23 10.71 2.27
CA SER A 12 -29.37 9.86 1.97
C SER A 12 -29.46 9.56 0.49
N GLU A 13 -29.72 8.29 0.14
CA GLU A 13 -30.01 7.82 -1.23
C GLU A 13 -31.43 8.19 -1.69
N ALA A 14 -32.29 8.63 -0.77
CA ALA A 14 -33.67 8.97 -1.06
C ALA A 14 -34.00 10.42 -0.69
N LEU A 15 -34.76 11.08 -1.56
CA LEU A 15 -35.33 12.40 -1.30
C LEU A 15 -36.78 12.22 -0.82
N LYS A 16 -37.08 12.75 0.38
CA LYS A 16 -38.45 12.76 0.91
C LYS A 16 -39.23 13.88 0.25
N ILE A 17 -40.31 13.55 -0.45
CA ILE A 17 -41.23 14.53 -1.05
C ILE A 17 -42.45 14.73 -0.15
N THR A 18 -43.03 15.92 -0.20
CA THR A 18 -44.29 16.24 0.48
C THR A 18 -45.43 15.41 -0.12
N GLU A 19 -46.21 14.74 0.72
CA GLU A 19 -47.43 14.06 0.28
C GLU A 19 -48.53 15.09 -0.02
N THR A 20 -49.32 14.85 -1.06
CA THR A 20 -50.37 15.79 -1.50
C THR A 20 -51.59 15.84 -0.58
N SER A 21 -51.68 14.94 0.40
CA SER A 21 -52.78 14.80 1.35
C SER A 21 -52.63 15.60 2.65
N ASP A 22 -51.46 16.20 2.91
CA ASP A 22 -51.22 17.04 4.10
C ASP A 22 -50.40 18.30 3.74
N PRO A 23 -51.05 19.35 3.20
CA PRO A 23 -50.35 20.47 2.58
C PRO A 23 -49.81 21.53 3.56
N ALA A 24 -50.00 21.38 4.87
CA ALA A 24 -49.99 22.52 5.80
C ALA A 24 -48.97 22.46 6.96
N HIS A 25 -47.91 21.66 6.85
CA HIS A 25 -46.82 21.66 7.83
C HIS A 25 -45.50 22.13 7.19
N ALA A 26 -45.02 23.30 7.61
CA ALA A 26 -43.77 23.92 7.13
C ALA A 26 -42.54 22.99 7.27
N ASP A 27 -42.57 22.07 8.22
CA ASP A 27 -41.53 21.05 8.40
C ASP A 27 -41.46 20.08 7.22
N ILE A 28 -42.60 19.76 6.60
CA ILE A 28 -42.67 18.87 5.44
C ILE A 28 -42.11 19.56 4.19
N VAL A 29 -42.33 20.86 4.03
CA VAL A 29 -41.86 21.63 2.86
C VAL A 29 -40.32 21.79 2.87
N ASN A 30 -39.72 21.96 4.06
CA ASN A 30 -38.28 22.14 4.19
C ASN A 30 -37.49 20.82 4.25
N THR A 31 -38.15 19.68 4.41
CA THR A 31 -37.49 18.37 4.53
C THR A 31 -36.66 18.03 3.29
N ALA A 32 -37.21 18.19 2.08
CA ALA A 32 -36.48 17.95 0.84
C ALA A 32 -35.27 18.89 0.66
N PRO A 33 -35.42 20.23 0.76
CA PRO A 33 -34.29 21.16 0.72
C PRO A 33 -33.19 20.86 1.73
N ILE A 34 -33.55 20.55 2.99
CA ILE A 34 -32.59 20.20 4.04
C ILE A 34 -31.81 18.93 3.67
N GLN A 35 -32.50 17.90 3.15
CA GLN A 35 -31.84 16.65 2.75
C GLN A 35 -30.85 16.86 1.61
N VAL A 36 -31.21 17.65 0.59
CA VAL A 36 -30.32 18.00 -0.53
C VAL A 36 -29.08 18.77 -0.03
N PHE A 37 -29.28 19.71 0.88
CA PHE A 37 -28.17 20.46 1.47
C PHE A 37 -27.24 19.56 2.30
N GLN A 38 -27.78 18.63 3.10
CA GLN A 38 -26.97 17.66 3.83
C GLN A 38 -26.14 16.78 2.89
N ASN A 39 -26.74 16.21 1.83
CA ASN A 39 -26.00 15.43 0.84
C ASN A 39 -24.87 16.25 0.19
N THR A 40 -25.13 17.54 -0.09
CA THR A 40 -24.11 18.46 -0.63
C THR A 40 -22.95 18.66 0.35
N LEU A 41 -23.24 18.84 1.64
CA LEU A 41 -22.21 18.95 2.67
C LEU A 41 -21.39 17.65 2.83
N CYS A 42 -22.04 16.49 2.77
CA CYS A 42 -21.35 15.19 2.77
C CYS A 42 -20.40 15.07 1.56
N ASN A 43 -20.88 15.36 0.35
CA ASN A 43 -20.06 15.30 -0.86
C ASN A 43 -18.86 16.25 -0.78
N ARG A 44 -19.05 17.47 -0.29
CA ARG A 44 -17.96 18.42 -0.06
C ARG A 44 -16.93 17.86 0.91
N GLN A 45 -17.34 17.26 2.03
CA GLN A 45 -16.42 16.65 2.99
C GLN A 45 -15.62 15.50 2.34
N SER A 46 -16.28 14.62 1.60
CA SER A 46 -15.62 13.53 0.87
C SER A 46 -14.62 14.06 -0.16
N ILE A 47 -14.95 15.12 -0.90
CA ILE A 47 -14.04 15.75 -1.87
C ILE A 47 -12.80 16.34 -1.17
N GLU A 48 -12.99 17.03 -0.04
CA GLU A 48 -11.85 17.59 0.70
C GLU A 48 -10.95 16.50 1.31
N GLN A 49 -11.54 15.40 1.80
CA GLN A 49 -10.78 14.23 2.24
C GLN A 49 -10.00 13.60 1.09
N LEU A 50 -10.62 13.47 -0.09
CA LEU A 50 -9.94 12.98 -1.29
C LEU A 50 -8.76 13.86 -1.69
N LYS A 51 -8.94 15.20 -1.68
CA LYS A 51 -7.85 16.15 -1.93
C LYS A 51 -6.70 16.03 -0.93
N GLN A 52 -6.99 15.82 0.35
CA GLN A 52 -5.96 15.64 1.39
C GLN A 52 -5.24 14.29 1.27
N SER A 53 -5.95 13.25 0.83
CA SER A 53 -5.38 11.92 0.59
C SER A 53 -4.63 11.80 -0.74
N ALA A 54 -4.83 12.74 -1.68
CA ALA A 54 -4.04 12.86 -2.88
C ALA A 54 -2.64 13.34 -2.49
N VAL A 55 -1.76 12.35 -2.36
CA VAL A 55 -0.38 12.40 -1.89
C VAL A 55 0.44 13.52 -2.54
N SER A 56 1.23 14.21 -1.72
CA SER A 56 2.28 15.15 -2.10
C SER A 56 3.46 14.42 -2.77
N THR A 57 3.29 14.04 -4.04
CA THR A 57 4.41 13.71 -4.93
C THR A 57 4.62 14.92 -5.85
N GLU A 58 5.87 15.27 -6.12
CA GLU A 58 6.19 16.38 -7.02
C GLU A 58 5.76 16.04 -8.46
N ASP A 59 5.23 17.04 -9.17
CA ASP A 59 4.96 16.93 -10.59
C ASP A 59 6.26 16.63 -11.35
N TYR A 60 6.14 15.91 -12.46
CA TYR A 60 7.25 15.61 -13.35
C TYR A 60 7.93 16.91 -13.81
N ASN A 61 9.24 16.98 -13.60
CA ASN A 61 10.07 18.12 -13.97
C ASN A 61 11.14 17.68 -14.98
N PRO A 62 11.12 18.18 -16.22
CA PRO A 62 12.10 17.80 -17.25
C PRO A 62 13.53 18.26 -16.96
N GLU A 63 13.71 19.21 -16.04
CA GLU A 63 15.03 19.70 -15.62
C GLU A 63 15.72 18.79 -14.58
N VAL A 64 14.99 17.81 -14.04
CA VAL A 64 15.49 16.87 -13.03
C VAL A 64 15.87 15.55 -13.71
N SER A 65 16.99 14.97 -13.25
CA SER A 65 17.36 13.60 -13.62
C SER A 65 16.75 12.61 -12.62
N TYR A 66 16.03 11.62 -13.13
CA TYR A 66 15.37 10.58 -12.35
C TYR A 66 16.13 9.27 -12.44
N GLN A 67 16.32 8.63 -11.29
CA GLN A 67 16.94 7.32 -11.15
C GLN A 67 15.87 6.23 -11.07
N VAL A 68 16.26 4.98 -11.32
CA VAL A 68 15.36 3.82 -11.19
C VAL A 68 14.81 3.74 -9.78
N GLY A 69 13.47 3.71 -9.66
CA GLY A 69 12.77 3.69 -8.38
C GLY A 69 12.23 5.04 -7.93
N ASP A 70 12.61 6.15 -8.58
CA ASP A 70 12.04 7.47 -8.27
C ASP A 70 10.57 7.56 -8.66
N TYR A 71 9.82 8.45 -8.00
CA TYR A 71 8.40 8.66 -8.23
C TYR A 71 8.11 10.09 -8.69
N CYS A 72 7.18 10.25 -9.62
CA CYS A 72 6.68 11.57 -10.03
C CYS A 72 5.18 11.52 -10.36
N LEU A 73 4.52 12.68 -10.36
CA LEU A 73 3.18 12.83 -10.92
C LEU A 73 3.27 13.34 -12.35
N TYR A 74 2.65 12.63 -13.29
CA TYR A 74 2.47 13.09 -14.65
C TYR A 74 0.98 13.02 -15.01
N GLN A 75 0.41 14.15 -15.42
CA GLN A 75 -1.04 14.27 -15.70
C GLN A 75 -1.91 13.72 -14.56
N ASN A 76 -1.55 14.07 -13.31
CA ASN A 76 -2.26 13.66 -12.09
C ASN A 76 -2.30 12.12 -11.88
N THR A 77 -1.37 11.40 -12.49
CA THR A 77 -1.19 9.95 -12.35
C THR A 77 0.22 9.68 -11.79
N LEU A 78 0.32 8.75 -10.83
CA LEU A 78 1.59 8.38 -10.22
C LEU A 78 2.37 7.41 -11.12
N TYR A 79 3.63 7.73 -11.37
CA TYR A 79 4.55 6.88 -12.11
C TYR A 79 5.80 6.59 -11.30
N LYS A 80 6.33 5.39 -11.48
CA LYS A 80 7.63 4.95 -10.97
C LYS A 80 8.63 4.85 -12.12
N CYS A 81 9.79 5.45 -11.95
CA CYS A 81 10.87 5.40 -12.91
C CYS A 81 11.43 3.97 -12.98
N VAL A 82 11.46 3.38 -14.18
CA VAL A 82 12.01 2.04 -14.43
C VAL A 82 13.34 2.07 -15.15
N GLN A 83 13.72 3.23 -15.70
CA GLN A 83 15.00 3.45 -16.37
C GLN A 83 15.45 4.90 -16.16
N GLU A 84 16.73 5.09 -15.86
CA GLU A 84 17.32 6.42 -15.70
C GLU A 84 16.96 7.34 -16.88
N THR A 85 16.44 8.52 -16.57
CA THR A 85 15.89 9.45 -17.57
C THR A 85 16.01 10.90 -17.14
N THR A 86 16.07 11.81 -18.11
CA THR A 86 16.12 13.26 -17.93
C THR A 86 15.55 13.94 -19.18
N GLY A 87 15.08 15.18 -19.08
CA GLY A 87 14.53 15.92 -20.21
C GLY A 87 13.06 15.60 -20.46
N GLU A 88 12.65 15.48 -21.72
CA GLU A 88 11.26 15.29 -22.12
C GLU A 88 10.66 13.96 -21.68
N TRP A 89 9.33 13.93 -21.49
CA TRP A 89 8.62 12.73 -21.03
C TRP A 89 8.78 11.56 -22.01
N ASN A 90 9.39 10.48 -21.53
CA ASN A 90 9.53 9.22 -22.27
C ASN A 90 8.77 8.09 -21.56
N PRO A 91 7.61 7.63 -22.09
CA PRO A 91 6.76 6.65 -21.41
C PRO A 91 7.41 5.27 -21.22
N ILE A 92 8.50 4.96 -21.93
CA ILE A 92 9.23 3.69 -21.75
C ILE A 92 10.00 3.70 -20.43
N CYS A 93 10.42 4.87 -19.95
CA CYS A 93 11.15 5.04 -18.70
C CYS A 93 10.24 5.03 -17.46
N TRP A 94 8.91 4.96 -17.63
CA TRP A 94 7.94 5.14 -16.56
C TRP A 94 6.90 4.01 -16.53
N GLN A 95 6.68 3.44 -15.36
CA GLN A 95 5.59 2.49 -15.11
C GLN A 95 4.51 3.17 -14.27
N GLN A 96 3.28 3.14 -14.78
CA GLN A 96 2.13 3.62 -14.01
C GLN A 96 1.97 2.78 -12.74
N THR A 97 1.76 3.46 -11.60
CA THR A 97 1.57 2.80 -10.32
C THR A 97 0.56 3.55 -9.45
N SER A 98 0.31 3.03 -8.25
CA SER A 98 -0.45 3.69 -7.20
C SER A 98 0.14 3.34 -5.83
N ALA A 99 -0.09 4.19 -4.83
CA ALA A 99 0.38 3.91 -3.47
C ALA A 99 -0.11 2.54 -2.97
N LEU A 100 -1.39 2.20 -3.24
CA LEU A 100 -1.96 0.91 -2.85
C LEU A 100 -1.32 -0.26 -3.62
N GLY A 101 -1.11 -0.12 -4.93
CA GLY A 101 -0.48 -1.14 -5.76
C GLY A 101 0.96 -1.46 -5.34
N GLU A 102 1.76 -0.44 -4.98
CA GLU A 102 3.11 -0.65 -4.45
C GLU A 102 3.08 -1.38 -3.10
N ILE A 103 2.15 -1.01 -2.19
CA ILE A 103 1.97 -1.67 -0.89
C ILE A 103 1.59 -3.14 -1.07
N GLU A 104 0.65 -3.44 -1.96
CA GLU A 104 0.26 -4.82 -2.27
C GLU A 104 1.41 -5.64 -2.84
N GLY A 105 2.21 -5.04 -3.74
CA GLY A 105 3.43 -5.65 -4.25
C GLY A 105 4.44 -5.98 -3.15
N LEU A 106 4.73 -5.02 -2.27
CA LEU A 106 5.63 -5.22 -1.12
C LEU A 106 5.12 -6.30 -0.17
N ARG A 107 3.81 -6.31 0.14
CA ARG A 107 3.19 -7.37 0.95
C ARG A 107 3.38 -8.74 0.31
N GLY A 108 3.23 -8.84 -1.01
CA GLY A 108 3.50 -10.08 -1.75
C GLY A 108 4.94 -10.56 -1.58
N THR A 109 5.93 -9.67 -1.71
CA THR A 109 7.35 -10.00 -1.51
C THR A 109 7.64 -10.45 -0.08
N ILE A 110 7.07 -9.79 0.93
CA ILE A 110 7.25 -10.18 2.34
C ILE A 110 6.73 -11.60 2.58
N VAL A 111 5.53 -11.93 2.10
CA VAL A 111 4.95 -13.28 2.24
C VAL A 111 5.83 -14.34 1.57
N GLN A 112 6.42 -14.04 0.40
CA GLN A 112 7.37 -14.95 -0.25
C GLN A 112 8.64 -15.17 0.58
N GLN A 113 9.17 -14.11 1.19
CA GLN A 113 10.33 -14.21 2.09
C GLN A 113 10.01 -15.02 3.34
N GLU A 114 8.84 -14.84 3.95
CA GLU A 114 8.39 -15.62 5.10
C GLU A 114 8.34 -17.13 4.78
N ALA A 115 7.87 -17.50 3.59
CA ALA A 115 7.85 -18.90 3.16
C ALA A 115 9.27 -19.50 3.00
N VAL A 116 10.22 -18.70 2.47
CA VAL A 116 11.63 -19.12 2.36
C VAL A 116 12.27 -19.27 3.73
N ILE A 117 12.04 -18.32 4.64
CA ILE A 117 12.55 -18.38 6.02
C ILE A 117 12.01 -19.61 6.73
N SER A 118 10.71 -19.89 6.63
CA SER A 118 10.11 -21.09 7.24
C SER A 118 10.73 -22.39 6.70
N SER A 119 11.01 -22.45 5.40
CA SER A 119 11.69 -23.60 4.78
C SER A 119 13.13 -23.76 5.30
N LEU A 120 13.87 -22.67 5.46
CA LEU A 120 15.23 -22.68 6.02
C LEU A 120 15.25 -23.11 7.49
N GLU A 121 14.28 -22.63 8.28
CA GLU A 121 14.10 -23.05 9.68
C GLU A 121 13.82 -24.56 9.77
N GLU A 122 12.96 -25.10 8.90
CA GLU A 122 12.71 -26.53 8.83
C GLU A 122 13.99 -27.31 8.47
N MET A 123 14.75 -26.86 7.47
CA MET A 123 16.03 -27.48 7.10
C MET A 123 17.03 -27.49 8.28
N LEU A 124 17.11 -26.40 9.04
CA LEU A 124 17.94 -26.30 10.24
C LEU A 124 17.48 -27.25 11.36
N VAL A 125 16.17 -27.34 11.61
CA VAL A 125 15.60 -28.19 12.68
C VAL A 125 15.67 -29.68 12.36
N THR A 126 15.53 -30.03 11.08
CA THR A 126 15.59 -31.42 10.58
C THR A 126 17.02 -31.91 10.34
N GLY A 127 18.01 -31.02 10.36
CA GLY A 127 19.41 -31.38 10.12
C GLY A 127 19.73 -31.62 8.64
N ASN A 128 18.84 -31.20 7.73
CA ASN A 128 19.04 -31.25 6.28
C ASN A 128 19.91 -30.10 5.75
N VAL A 129 20.78 -29.54 6.59
CA VAL A 129 21.80 -28.58 6.20
C VAL A 129 23.11 -29.34 5.97
N ILE A 130 23.44 -29.57 4.71
CA ILE A 130 24.78 -30.03 4.32
C ILE A 130 25.65 -28.78 4.18
N SER A 131 26.09 -28.21 5.30
CA SER A 131 27.19 -27.27 5.29
C SER A 131 28.48 -28.06 5.47
N ASP A 132 29.36 -28.07 4.47
CA ASP A 132 30.77 -28.39 4.69
C ASP A 132 31.26 -27.36 5.71
N LEU A 133 31.35 -27.74 6.98
CA LEU A 133 32.02 -26.92 7.97
C LEU A 133 33.51 -26.96 7.59
N VAL A 134 34.02 -25.80 7.17
CA VAL A 134 35.43 -25.56 6.87
C VAL A 134 35.97 -24.54 7.86
N THR A 135 37.21 -24.73 8.31
CA THR A 135 37.93 -23.71 9.09
C THR A 135 38.17 -22.47 8.23
N GLY A 136 38.58 -21.36 8.86
CA GLY A 136 39.02 -20.16 8.13
C GLY A 136 40.16 -20.41 7.14
N ASP A 137 40.91 -21.50 7.33
CA ASP A 137 42.02 -21.93 6.48
C ASP A 137 41.59 -22.94 5.38
N GLY A 138 40.29 -23.26 5.30
CA GLY A 138 39.71 -24.14 4.28
C GLY A 138 39.74 -25.64 4.60
N ASP A 139 40.23 -26.03 5.78
CA ASP A 139 40.25 -27.43 6.21
C ASP A 139 38.85 -27.89 6.59
N ARG A 140 38.43 -29.03 6.03
CA ARG A 140 37.13 -29.64 6.35
C ARG A 140 37.18 -30.31 7.72
N PHE A 141 36.15 -30.09 8.52
CA PHE A 141 35.97 -30.89 9.73
C PHE A 141 35.56 -32.32 9.33
N VAL A 142 36.46 -33.28 9.58
CA VAL A 142 36.25 -34.73 9.36
C VAL A 142 36.48 -35.50 10.66
N SER A 143 35.81 -36.63 10.82
CA SER A 143 36.04 -37.55 11.93
C SER A 143 37.46 -38.14 11.87
N VAL A 144 37.90 -38.77 12.96
CA VAL A 144 39.20 -39.45 13.05
C VAL A 144 39.37 -40.55 11.99
N ASN A 145 38.27 -41.08 11.45
CA ASN A 145 38.27 -42.10 10.39
C ASN A 145 38.18 -41.51 8.97
N GLY A 146 38.15 -40.18 8.83
CA GLY A 146 38.06 -39.48 7.53
C GLY A 146 36.64 -39.23 7.03
N ASP A 147 35.62 -39.72 7.72
CA ASP A 147 34.22 -39.46 7.36
C ASP A 147 33.83 -38.01 7.70
N GLY A 148 33.11 -37.33 6.80
CA GLY A 148 32.58 -35.99 7.05
C GLY A 148 31.54 -35.99 8.18
N PHE A 149 31.55 -34.95 9.02
CA PHE A 149 30.54 -34.82 10.08
C PHE A 149 29.17 -34.49 9.46
N LYS A 150 28.20 -35.39 9.62
CA LYS A 150 26.78 -35.03 9.49
C LYS A 150 26.35 -34.42 10.81
N ALA A 151 25.88 -33.18 10.80
CA ALA A 151 25.34 -32.51 11.98
C ALA A 151 24.04 -33.20 12.42
N LEU A 152 24.15 -34.32 13.13
CA LEU A 152 23.03 -34.91 13.87
C LEU A 152 22.97 -34.21 15.24
N LYS A 153 21.79 -33.68 15.53
CA LYS A 153 21.42 -32.84 16.70
C LYS A 153 22.30 -33.00 17.96
N LYS A 154 22.77 -31.83 18.44
CA LYS A 154 23.30 -31.52 19.79
C LYS A 154 24.58 -32.26 20.19
N ILE A 155 25.73 -31.65 19.90
CA ILE A 155 26.97 -31.93 20.65
C ILE A 155 26.81 -31.29 22.03
N GLN A 156 26.55 -32.08 23.06
CA GLN A 156 26.69 -31.63 24.44
C GLN A 156 28.11 -31.92 24.91
N PHE A 157 28.87 -30.87 25.21
CA PHE A 157 30.11 -31.00 25.97
C PHE A 157 29.74 -31.23 27.45
N LYS A 158 30.30 -32.29 28.04
CA LYS A 158 30.26 -32.54 29.48
C LYS A 158 31.26 -31.66 30.20
#